data_AF-A0A9D8DIJ7-F1
#
_entry.id   AF-A0A9D8DIJ7-F1
#
_cell.length_a   1.000
_cell.length_b   1.000
_cell.length_c   1.000
_cell.angle_alpha   90.00
_cell.angle_beta   90.00
_cell.angle_gamma   90.00
#
_symmetry.space_group_name_H-M   'P 1'
#
loop_
_entity.id
_entity.type
_entity.pdbx_description
1 polymer ?
#
loop_
_entity_poly.entity_id
_entity_poly.type
_entity_poly.pdbx_seq_one_letter_code
_entity_poly.pdbx_strand_id
1 'polypeptide(L)'
;MTPRSRRWSSRSRDGRTTIPTATAGGDEGDPHEVAMSGPPGGGFPGAGSRPPGRPSRPPLDAASRQAREEARRQMRRTYMTRRAFVGGGLVALFGGLAAAVGAFGGGGKKRPQVQSIPGATTTPTEVGHVFETVVQGGRVMDPESGYNVIANVGIDAGTIVAVSESTLTGATTIDATGLVVSPGWIDILSYEPNSYGIWYKVADGVTTNLGLHGLQARAADFFLRWGSEEERPPTNYGGAFSDPWTRSQVLGLGVDDPASASQIAELVRLCEEDLAAGYIAVDFEPEYTPGVSFDEIKALAEVAKAHNVPCTFHGRYSDDVAPGTNAETLDEIIRVGQETGARVHIEHIVSTGGTFTMAESLGKVQVARDAGVEVTACMYPYDFWATYLLSARFNDGWQERFHITYEDLVVVGTGERLTASSFASYQASEDNILTAAYAIPETDVRLCLQSDFVMLGSDAILEPGNRNHPRSTGCFSRAIGRYTRELEVIDLMSALAKATILPARLTDAGAPAMRKKGRVQIGADADLTIFDAATLADRSTVEQPGVESEGVRYVLVAGQVVRDLSGNHQEVRPGAPILKG
;
A
#
# COMPACT_ATOMS: atom_id res chain seq x y z
N MET A 1 -60.37 -5.75 -13.50
CA MET A 1 -60.23 -6.43 -14.81
C MET A 1 -58.81 -6.93 -14.93
N THR A 2 -58.63 -8.22 -15.18
CA THR A 2 -57.33 -8.93 -15.12
C THR A 2 -57.36 -10.06 -16.17
N PRO A 3 -56.22 -10.66 -16.55
CA PRO A 3 -55.66 -10.42 -17.88
C PRO A 3 -55.71 -11.66 -18.79
N ARG A 4 -55.25 -11.54 -20.05
CA ARG A 4 -54.98 -12.72 -20.90
C ARG A 4 -53.66 -12.65 -21.66
N SER A 5 -52.75 -13.52 -21.22
CA SER A 5 -51.63 -14.08 -21.96
C SER A 5 -52.03 -14.76 -23.27
N ARG A 6 -51.07 -15.01 -24.17
CA ARG A 6 -51.00 -16.26 -24.96
C ARG A 6 -49.57 -16.64 -25.34
N ARG A 7 -49.17 -17.85 -24.97
CA ARG A 7 -48.03 -18.59 -25.57
C ARG A 7 -48.38 -19.01 -27.00
N TRP A 8 -47.37 -19.24 -27.84
CA TRP A 8 -47.45 -20.22 -28.94
C TRP A 8 -46.19 -21.10 -28.98
N SER A 9 -46.27 -22.22 -29.70
CA SER A 9 -45.49 -23.43 -29.45
C SER A 9 -44.66 -23.93 -30.63
N SER A 10 -43.68 -24.77 -30.33
CA SER A 10 -42.89 -25.65 -31.22
C SER A 10 -43.68 -26.33 -32.35
N ARG A 11 -43.06 -26.51 -33.54
CA ARG A 11 -42.52 -27.82 -33.99
C ARG A 11 -41.79 -27.77 -35.34
N SER A 12 -40.83 -28.69 -35.45
CA SER A 12 -39.91 -29.04 -36.55
C SER A 12 -40.52 -29.59 -37.86
N ARG A 13 -39.81 -29.45 -38.99
CA ARG A 13 -39.00 -30.50 -39.71
C ARG A 13 -39.01 -30.39 -41.26
N ASP A 14 -37.81 -30.57 -41.83
CA ASP A 14 -37.40 -31.15 -43.12
C ASP A 14 -37.91 -30.65 -44.49
N GLY A 15 -36.92 -30.36 -45.36
CA GLY A 15 -37.03 -30.24 -46.82
C GLY A 15 -35.64 -30.26 -47.47
N ARG A 16 -35.19 -31.42 -47.97
CA ARG A 16 -33.84 -31.62 -48.56
C ARG A 16 -33.75 -31.13 -50.01
N THR A 17 -32.55 -30.75 -50.46
CA THR A 17 -32.17 -30.91 -51.88
C THR A 17 -30.70 -31.34 -52.06
N THR A 18 -30.55 -32.63 -52.38
CA THR A 18 -29.42 -33.39 -52.99
C THR A 18 -29.02 -32.87 -54.39
N ILE A 19 -27.82 -33.03 -54.97
CA ILE A 19 -26.45 -33.57 -54.66
C ILE A 19 -25.44 -32.75 -55.56
N PRO A 20 -24.12 -33.05 -55.84
CA PRO A 20 -23.20 -34.17 -55.51
C PRO A 20 -21.83 -33.75 -54.90
N THR A 21 -20.85 -34.67 -54.88
CA THR A 21 -19.45 -34.54 -54.43
C THR A 21 -18.47 -35.28 -55.35
N ALA A 22 -17.23 -34.78 -55.50
CA ALA A 22 -15.98 -35.46 -55.93
C ALA A 22 -14.86 -34.38 -55.97
N THR A 23 -13.61 -34.53 -55.48
CA THR A 23 -12.83 -35.66 -54.92
C THR A 23 -11.87 -35.15 -53.82
N ALA A 24 -11.28 -36.05 -53.03
CA ALA A 24 -10.51 -35.76 -51.81
C ALA A 24 -9.08 -35.19 -51.99
N GLY A 25 -8.53 -34.59 -50.91
CA GLY A 25 -7.09 -34.61 -50.63
C GLY A 25 -6.51 -33.45 -49.80
N GLY A 26 -6.25 -33.67 -48.50
CA GLY A 26 -5.12 -33.04 -47.77
C GLY A 26 -5.39 -31.96 -46.72
N ASP A 27 -5.02 -32.29 -45.49
CA ASP A 27 -4.57 -31.48 -44.33
C ASP A 27 -5.38 -30.29 -43.76
N GLU A 28 -5.88 -30.63 -42.56
CA GLU A 28 -6.25 -29.88 -41.36
C GLU A 28 -5.65 -28.47 -41.13
N GLY A 29 -6.51 -27.58 -40.61
CA GLY A 29 -6.18 -26.27 -40.05
C GLY A 29 -7.45 -25.53 -39.62
N ASP A 30 -7.95 -25.83 -38.42
CA ASP A 30 -9.20 -25.26 -37.87
C ASP A 30 -9.01 -23.80 -37.38
N PRO A 31 -9.77 -22.79 -37.86
CA PRO A 31 -9.55 -21.40 -37.51
C PRO A 31 -10.81 -20.70 -36.96
N HIS A 32 -11.09 -20.80 -35.66
CA HIS A 32 -12.11 -19.97 -35.01
C HIS A 32 -11.77 -19.54 -33.58
N GLU A 33 -11.04 -18.43 -33.44
CA GLU A 33 -11.08 -17.60 -32.23
C GLU A 33 -11.54 -16.19 -32.62
N VAL A 34 -12.67 -15.76 -32.05
CA VAL A 34 -13.31 -14.47 -32.39
C VAL A 34 -12.78 -13.40 -31.46
N ALA A 35 -11.92 -12.53 -31.98
CA ALA A 35 -11.38 -11.39 -31.23
C ALA A 35 -12.49 -10.40 -30.87
N MET A 36 -12.79 -10.28 -29.57
CA MET A 36 -13.56 -9.17 -29.01
C MET A 36 -12.59 -8.09 -28.54
N SER A 37 -12.58 -6.96 -29.23
CA SER A 37 -11.73 -5.81 -28.92
C SER A 37 -12.24 -5.02 -27.71
N GLY A 38 -11.56 -5.14 -26.56
CA GLY A 38 -11.66 -4.18 -25.47
C GLY A 38 -10.82 -2.91 -25.75
N PRO A 39 -11.09 -1.78 -25.07
CA PRO A 39 -10.27 -0.58 -25.18
C PRO A 39 -8.88 -0.80 -24.56
N PRO A 40 -7.83 -0.10 -25.02
CA PRO A 40 -6.48 -0.27 -24.49
C PRO A 40 -6.38 0.29 -23.06
N GLY A 41 -5.88 -0.51 -22.13
CA GLY A 41 -5.51 -0.05 -20.80
C GLY A 41 -4.38 0.98 -20.87
N GLY A 42 -4.49 2.04 -20.07
CA GLY A 42 -3.46 3.07 -19.94
C GLY A 42 -2.24 2.53 -19.19
N GLY A 43 -1.30 1.93 -19.92
CA GLY A 43 0.01 1.63 -19.36
C GLY A 43 0.80 2.92 -19.07
N PHE A 44 1.72 2.84 -18.12
CA PHE A 44 2.73 3.88 -17.89
C PHE A 44 3.33 4.38 -19.21
N PRO A 45 3.62 5.70 -19.34
CA PRO A 45 4.29 6.22 -20.52
C PRO A 45 5.71 5.62 -20.62
N GLY A 46 5.82 4.52 -21.36
CA GLY A 46 7.11 3.99 -21.78
C GLY A 46 7.88 5.09 -22.50
N ALA A 47 9.17 5.24 -22.17
CA ALA A 47 10.06 6.23 -22.75
C ALA A 47 10.37 5.93 -24.24
N GLY A 48 9.34 6.03 -25.08
CA GLY A 48 9.30 5.66 -26.49
C GLY A 48 9.71 6.78 -27.44
N SER A 49 10.58 7.68 -27.01
CA SER A 49 11.38 8.53 -27.92
C SER A 49 12.58 9.11 -27.17
N ARG A 50 13.76 9.06 -27.79
CA ARG A 50 14.98 9.67 -27.25
C ARG A 50 14.80 11.19 -27.16
N PRO A 51 14.93 11.82 -25.97
CA PRO A 51 15.23 13.24 -25.92
C PRO A 51 16.63 13.49 -26.52
N PRO A 52 16.89 14.65 -27.16
CA PRO A 52 18.23 15.00 -27.63
C PRO A 52 19.18 15.01 -26.43
N GLY A 53 20.31 14.29 -26.55
CA GLY A 53 21.17 13.99 -25.42
C GLY A 53 21.69 15.24 -24.70
N ARG A 54 21.54 15.27 -23.36
CA ARG A 54 22.24 16.25 -22.53
C ARG A 54 23.75 16.17 -22.81
N PRO A 55 24.47 17.31 -22.92
CA PRO A 55 25.91 17.28 -23.08
C PRO A 55 26.56 16.57 -21.89
N SER A 56 27.55 15.71 -22.16
CA SER A 56 28.30 15.01 -21.13
C SER A 56 28.97 16.01 -20.18
N ARG A 57 28.77 15.81 -18.87
CA ARG A 57 29.50 16.59 -17.86
C ARG A 57 31.00 16.36 -18.04
N PRO A 58 31.84 17.40 -17.96
CA PRO A 58 33.28 17.24 -18.09
C PRO A 58 33.81 16.29 -17.01
N PRO A 59 34.79 15.43 -17.32
CA PRO A 59 35.36 14.51 -16.33
C PRO A 59 35.99 15.31 -15.19
N LEU A 60 35.74 14.87 -13.95
CA LEU A 60 36.29 15.47 -12.73
C LEU A 60 37.79 15.70 -12.85
N ASP A 61 38.30 16.82 -12.34
CA ASP A 61 39.73 17.07 -12.29
C ASP A 61 40.46 16.04 -11.39
N ALA A 62 41.79 16.04 -11.46
CA ALA A 62 42.61 15.06 -10.74
C ALA A 62 42.50 15.21 -9.21
N ALA A 63 42.34 16.43 -8.68
CA ALA A 63 42.21 16.68 -7.25
C ALA A 63 40.85 16.18 -6.73
N SER A 64 39.77 16.44 -7.47
CA SER A 64 38.42 15.92 -7.21
C SER A 64 38.37 14.38 -7.23
N ARG A 65 39.13 13.73 -8.12
CA ARG A 65 39.30 12.26 -8.13
C ARG A 65 40.08 11.77 -6.90
N GLN A 66 41.17 12.43 -6.54
CA GLN A 66 42.01 12.07 -5.41
C GLN A 66 41.28 12.22 -4.07
N ALA A 67 40.55 13.32 -3.86
CA ALA A 67 39.73 13.55 -2.67
C ALA A 67 38.63 12.48 -2.50
N ARG A 68 38.00 12.05 -3.61
CA ARG A 68 37.06 10.93 -3.61
C ARG A 68 37.73 9.60 -3.28
N GLU A 69 38.96 9.34 -3.73
CA GLU A 69 39.71 8.15 -3.33
C GLU A 69 40.11 8.14 -1.85
N GLU A 70 40.47 9.28 -1.27
CA GLU A 70 40.77 9.37 0.17
C GLU A 70 39.51 9.13 1.02
N ALA A 71 38.38 9.74 0.65
CA ALA A 71 37.08 9.45 1.26
C ALA A 71 36.70 7.95 1.15
N ARG A 72 36.89 7.34 -0.03
CA ARG A 72 36.70 5.89 -0.24
C ARG A 72 37.59 5.04 0.67
N ARG A 73 38.86 5.42 0.89
CA ARG A 73 39.77 4.71 1.82
C ARG A 73 39.34 4.85 3.28
N GLN A 74 38.83 6.02 3.68
CA GLN A 74 38.36 6.30 5.04
C GLN A 74 37.05 5.53 5.35
N MET A 75 36.09 5.51 4.42
CA MET A 75 34.86 4.70 4.56
C MET A 75 35.17 3.20 4.61
N ARG A 76 36.03 2.68 3.72
CA ARG A 76 36.41 1.25 3.75
C ARG A 76 37.06 0.82 5.06
N ARG A 77 37.91 1.67 5.67
CA ARG A 77 38.43 1.42 7.03
C ARG A 77 37.31 1.32 8.05
N THR A 78 36.39 2.28 8.05
CA THR A 78 35.27 2.35 9.01
C THR A 78 34.34 1.13 8.89
N TYR A 79 33.99 0.73 7.67
CA TYR A 79 33.13 -0.43 7.40
C TYR A 79 33.77 -1.77 7.81
N MET A 80 35.05 -1.99 7.48
CA MET A 80 35.76 -3.22 7.86
C MET A 80 35.94 -3.35 9.37
N THR A 81 36.18 -2.24 10.09
CA THR A 81 36.26 -2.24 11.56
C THR A 81 34.91 -2.60 12.22
N ARG A 82 33.78 -2.21 11.62
CA ARG A 82 32.44 -2.62 12.10
C ARG A 82 32.15 -4.10 11.82
N ARG A 83 32.50 -4.66 10.65
CA ARG A 83 32.35 -6.10 10.38
C ARG A 83 33.16 -6.99 11.32
N ALA A 84 34.34 -6.55 11.77
CA ALA A 84 35.14 -7.30 12.73
C ALA A 84 34.48 -7.43 14.12
N PHE A 85 33.66 -6.45 14.53
CA PHE A 85 32.99 -6.45 15.84
C PHE A 85 31.73 -7.33 15.90
N VAL A 86 31.10 -7.64 14.77
CA VAL A 86 29.90 -8.50 14.70
C VAL A 86 30.28 -10.00 14.65
N GLY A 87 31.52 -10.33 14.32
CA GLY A 87 32.01 -11.71 14.18
C GLY A 87 32.48 -12.40 15.47
N GLY A 88 32.42 -11.75 16.63
CA GLY A 88 33.00 -12.33 17.86
C GLY A 88 32.53 -11.71 19.17
N GLY A 89 31.59 -12.38 19.83
CA GLY A 89 31.38 -12.31 21.28
C GLY A 89 30.63 -11.10 21.83
N LEU A 90 29.34 -11.31 22.14
CA LEU A 90 28.74 -10.62 23.29
C LEU A 90 29.52 -11.02 24.55
N VAL A 91 30.01 -10.04 25.31
CA VAL A 91 29.91 -9.92 26.79
C VAL A 91 30.69 -8.68 27.25
N ALA A 92 30.09 -7.94 28.19
CA ALA A 92 30.68 -6.85 28.98
C ALA A 92 31.15 -5.56 28.25
N LEU A 93 30.25 -4.57 28.17
CA LEU A 93 30.61 -3.14 28.33
C LEU A 93 29.35 -2.25 28.53
N PHE A 94 28.67 -2.39 29.68
CA PHE A 94 27.78 -1.36 30.22
C PHE A 94 28.08 -1.18 31.70
N GLY A 95 29.08 -0.34 31.99
CA GLY A 95 29.47 0.02 33.34
C GLY A 95 30.21 1.36 33.34
N GLY A 96 29.54 2.42 33.78
CA GLY A 96 30.19 3.70 34.07
C GLY A 96 29.66 4.91 33.30
N LEU A 97 28.44 5.38 33.60
CA LEU A 97 28.19 6.82 33.73
C LEU A 97 27.02 7.09 34.68
N ALA A 98 27.33 7.21 35.98
CA ALA A 98 26.36 7.54 37.02
C ALA A 98 26.99 8.45 38.09
N ALA A 99 27.16 9.72 37.74
CA ALA A 99 27.40 10.87 38.63
C ALA A 99 27.40 12.16 37.77
N ALA A 100 26.73 13.27 38.12
CA ALA A 100 25.76 13.48 39.19
C ALA A 100 24.91 14.73 38.90
N VAL A 101 23.58 14.63 39.03
CA VAL A 101 22.73 15.72 39.52
C VAL A 101 21.70 15.08 40.43
N GLY A 102 21.68 15.47 41.70
CA GLY A 102 20.83 14.86 42.72
C GLY A 102 19.53 15.61 42.97
N ALA A 103 18.62 14.89 43.66
CA ALA A 103 17.47 15.41 44.39
C ALA A 103 16.36 16.13 43.59
N PHE A 104 15.26 15.41 43.33
CA PHE A 104 13.98 15.73 43.97
C PHE A 104 13.06 14.50 44.07
N GLY A 105 12.41 14.36 45.23
CA GLY A 105 11.09 13.73 45.44
C GLY A 105 10.82 12.33 44.89
N GLY A 106 10.89 11.31 45.76
CA GLY A 106 10.34 9.98 45.44
C GLY A 106 8.81 9.99 45.34
N GLY A 107 8.28 9.45 44.24
CA GLY A 107 6.86 9.14 44.05
C GLY A 107 6.73 7.75 43.42
N GLY A 108 6.17 6.79 44.16
CA GLY A 108 6.08 5.40 43.70
C GLY A 108 5.15 5.25 42.49
N LYS A 109 5.68 4.81 41.34
CA LYS A 109 4.87 4.39 40.19
C LYS A 109 4.08 3.14 40.57
N LYS A 110 2.81 3.33 40.95
CA LYS A 110 1.82 2.24 41.00
C LYS A 110 1.76 1.58 39.61
N ARG A 111 1.68 0.24 39.57
CA ARG A 111 1.25 -0.47 38.37
C ARG A 111 -0.09 0.11 37.91
N PRO A 112 -0.35 0.28 36.60
CA PRO A 112 -1.68 0.62 36.13
C PRO A 112 -2.65 -0.44 36.64
N GLN A 113 -3.71 -0.01 37.34
CA GLN A 113 -4.86 -0.88 37.53
C GLN A 113 -5.53 -1.04 36.17
N VAL A 114 -5.92 -2.26 35.83
CA VAL A 114 -6.83 -2.51 34.72
C VAL A 114 -8.12 -1.76 35.01
N GLN A 115 -8.34 -0.64 34.31
CA GLN A 115 -9.62 0.05 34.34
C GLN A 115 -10.59 -0.74 33.47
N SER A 116 -11.71 -1.16 34.05
CA SER A 116 -12.85 -1.70 33.31
C SER A 116 -13.36 -0.66 32.32
N ILE A 117 -13.46 -1.04 31.04
CA ILE A 117 -13.92 -0.16 29.95
C ILE A 117 -15.35 0.33 30.24
N PRO A 118 -15.59 1.65 30.38
CA PRO A 118 -16.93 2.21 30.31
C PRO A 118 -17.35 2.25 28.84
N GLY A 119 -18.12 1.25 28.39
CA GLY A 119 -18.56 1.15 26.99
C GLY A 119 -18.85 -0.27 26.51
N ALA A 120 -18.24 -1.29 27.15
CA ALA A 120 -18.58 -2.69 26.93
C ALA A 120 -19.90 -3.09 27.64
N THR A 121 -20.93 -2.24 27.54
CA THR A 121 -22.29 -2.68 27.83
C THR A 121 -22.73 -3.59 26.69
N THR A 122 -22.74 -4.89 26.97
CA THR A 122 -23.58 -5.83 26.22
C THR A 122 -25.01 -5.29 26.27
N THR A 123 -25.49 -4.67 25.19
CA THR A 123 -26.93 -4.65 24.92
C THR A 123 -27.37 -6.11 25.02
N PRO A 124 -28.40 -6.46 25.81
CA PRO A 124 -28.85 -7.85 25.85
C PRO A 124 -29.23 -8.24 24.42
N THR A 125 -28.44 -9.13 23.81
CA THR A 125 -28.79 -9.76 22.56
C THR A 125 -30.18 -10.35 22.78
N GLU A 126 -31.18 -9.96 22.00
CA GLU A 126 -32.54 -10.45 22.24
C GLU A 126 -32.53 -11.97 22.28
N VAL A 127 -33.08 -12.55 23.34
CA VAL A 127 -33.00 -13.99 23.59
C VAL A 127 -33.79 -14.70 22.49
N GLY A 128 -33.07 -15.22 21.50
CA GLY A 128 -33.64 -15.83 20.29
C GLY A 128 -33.37 -15.07 18.97
N HIS A 129 -32.60 -13.98 18.97
CA HIS A 129 -32.15 -13.36 17.73
C HIS A 129 -31.28 -14.32 16.90
N VAL A 130 -31.55 -14.38 15.60
CA VAL A 130 -30.79 -15.17 14.62
C VAL A 130 -30.14 -14.20 13.65
N PHE A 131 -28.82 -14.05 13.76
CA PHE A 131 -28.04 -13.17 12.88
C PHE A 131 -27.99 -13.71 11.45
N GLU A 132 -27.78 -12.85 10.46
CA GLU A 132 -27.49 -13.29 9.08
C GLU A 132 -26.23 -14.16 9.03
N THR A 133 -25.15 -13.69 9.67
CA THR A 133 -23.88 -14.42 9.82
C THR A 133 -23.35 -14.34 11.25
N VAL A 134 -22.85 -15.47 11.76
CA VAL A 134 -22.04 -15.52 12.99
C VAL A 134 -20.63 -16.01 12.67
N VAL A 135 -19.61 -15.26 13.08
CA VAL A 135 -18.24 -15.77 13.20
C VAL A 135 -18.09 -16.35 14.61
N GLN A 136 -17.79 -17.64 14.73
CA GLN A 136 -17.86 -18.39 15.99
C GLN A 136 -16.46 -18.81 16.50
N GLY A 137 -16.21 -18.65 17.80
CA GLY A 137 -15.07 -19.24 18.51
C GLY A 137 -13.68 -18.68 18.18
N GLY A 138 -13.61 -17.57 17.44
CA GLY A 138 -12.34 -16.95 17.03
C GLY A 138 -11.70 -16.09 18.12
N ARG A 139 -10.38 -15.90 18.04
CA ARG A 139 -9.66 -14.90 18.83
C ARG A 139 -9.92 -13.52 18.23
N VAL A 140 -10.97 -12.85 18.69
CA VAL A 140 -11.34 -11.51 18.24
C VAL A 140 -10.33 -10.50 18.77
N MET A 141 -9.68 -9.76 17.87
CA MET A 141 -8.67 -8.76 18.18
C MET A 141 -9.07 -7.41 17.57
N ASP A 142 -9.30 -6.41 18.42
CA ASP A 142 -9.59 -5.03 18.01
C ASP A 142 -8.50 -4.08 18.50
N PRO A 143 -7.62 -3.57 17.62
CA PRO A 143 -6.50 -2.72 18.03
C PRO A 143 -6.88 -1.35 18.58
N GLU A 144 -8.11 -0.86 18.33
CA GLU A 144 -8.55 0.41 18.91
C GLU A 144 -8.90 0.29 20.40
N SER A 145 -9.72 -0.71 20.76
CA SER A 145 -10.13 -0.94 22.16
C SER A 145 -9.15 -1.79 22.96
N GLY A 146 -8.24 -2.49 22.29
CA GLY A 146 -7.37 -3.50 22.89
C GLY A 146 -8.08 -4.82 23.19
N TYR A 147 -9.31 -5.03 22.69
CA TYR A 147 -10.04 -6.28 22.87
C TYR A 147 -9.27 -7.45 22.24
N ASN A 148 -9.15 -8.56 22.97
CA ASN A 148 -8.29 -9.70 22.62
C ASN A 148 -8.78 -10.96 23.35
N VAL A 149 -9.92 -11.51 22.93
CA VAL A 149 -10.64 -12.58 23.65
C VAL A 149 -11.15 -13.63 22.66
N ILE A 150 -11.33 -14.88 23.11
CA ILE A 150 -12.08 -15.88 22.34
C ILE A 150 -13.56 -15.53 22.40
N ALA A 151 -14.13 -15.12 21.28
CA ALA A 151 -15.48 -14.57 21.20
C ALA A 151 -16.15 -14.88 19.86
N ASN A 152 -17.42 -14.51 19.78
CA ASN A 152 -18.28 -14.66 18.61
C ASN A 152 -18.69 -13.27 18.12
N VAL A 153 -18.76 -13.09 16.80
CA VAL A 153 -19.19 -11.84 16.16
C VAL A 153 -20.49 -12.10 15.41
N GLY A 154 -21.57 -11.38 15.77
CA GLY A 154 -22.86 -11.40 15.07
C GLY A 154 -22.93 -10.26 14.06
N ILE A 155 -23.35 -10.57 12.83
CA ILE A 155 -23.40 -9.66 11.68
C ILE A 155 -24.80 -9.68 11.09
N ASP A 156 -25.38 -8.49 10.90
CA ASP A 156 -26.65 -8.26 10.20
C ASP A 156 -26.50 -7.04 9.28
N ALA A 157 -27.07 -7.09 8.08
CA ALA A 157 -27.07 -6.01 7.09
C ALA A 157 -25.66 -5.40 6.86
N GLY A 158 -24.64 -6.27 6.82
CA GLY A 158 -23.24 -5.90 6.65
C GLY A 158 -22.60 -5.12 7.81
N THR A 159 -23.26 -5.06 8.97
CA THR A 159 -22.81 -4.35 10.18
C THR A 159 -22.54 -5.33 11.32
N ILE A 160 -21.49 -5.08 12.11
CA ILE A 160 -21.24 -5.82 13.35
C ILE A 160 -22.27 -5.37 14.39
N VAL A 161 -23.13 -6.28 14.83
CA VAL A 161 -24.24 -5.99 15.76
C VAL A 161 -24.05 -6.61 17.14
N ALA A 162 -23.20 -7.63 17.26
CA ALA A 162 -22.82 -8.23 18.55
C ALA A 162 -21.37 -8.70 18.55
N VAL A 163 -20.70 -8.56 19.70
CA VAL A 163 -19.45 -9.26 20.04
C VAL A 163 -19.65 -9.89 21.41
N SER A 164 -19.49 -11.21 21.54
CA SER A 164 -19.91 -11.97 22.73
C SER A 164 -19.09 -13.22 22.97
N GLU A 165 -18.64 -13.43 24.22
CA GLU A 165 -18.03 -14.69 24.67
C GLU A 165 -19.06 -15.84 24.74
N SER A 166 -20.36 -15.51 24.87
CA SER A 166 -21.45 -16.49 24.80
C SER A 166 -21.83 -16.79 23.35
N THR A 167 -22.22 -18.04 23.09
CA THR A 167 -22.66 -18.52 21.78
C THR A 167 -23.76 -17.64 21.19
N LEU A 168 -23.61 -17.31 19.90
CA LEU A 168 -24.62 -16.61 19.09
C LEU A 168 -25.23 -17.60 18.08
N THR A 169 -26.46 -17.34 17.62
CA THR A 169 -27.13 -18.15 16.60
C THR A 169 -27.17 -17.39 15.28
N GLY A 170 -26.64 -17.98 14.21
CA GLY A 170 -26.65 -17.40 12.86
C GLY A 170 -27.38 -18.28 11.86
N ALA A 171 -27.93 -17.68 10.80
CA ALA A 171 -28.39 -18.38 9.61
C ALA A 171 -27.20 -18.96 8.83
N THR A 172 -26.10 -18.21 8.76
CA THR A 172 -24.77 -18.66 8.34
C THR A 172 -23.82 -18.68 9.54
N THR A 173 -22.94 -19.69 9.62
CA THR A 173 -21.90 -19.77 10.65
C THR A 173 -20.54 -19.99 10.01
N ILE A 174 -19.56 -19.16 10.38
CA ILE A 174 -18.14 -19.31 10.06
C ILE A 174 -17.44 -19.81 11.33
N ASP A 175 -16.88 -21.02 11.29
CA ASP A 175 -16.05 -21.53 12.38
C ASP A 175 -14.66 -20.88 12.31
N ALA A 176 -14.35 -20.03 13.30
CA ALA A 176 -13.06 -19.37 13.47
C ALA A 176 -12.24 -19.97 14.62
N THR A 177 -12.58 -21.17 15.10
CA THR A 177 -11.86 -21.83 16.20
C THR A 177 -10.36 -21.96 15.89
N GLY A 178 -9.52 -21.39 16.76
CA GLY A 178 -8.07 -21.35 16.59
C GLY A 178 -7.54 -20.28 15.63
N LEU A 179 -8.42 -19.52 14.98
CA LEU A 179 -8.07 -18.40 14.09
C LEU A 179 -8.15 -17.06 14.84
N VAL A 180 -7.47 -16.05 14.30
CA VAL A 180 -7.64 -14.65 14.68
C VAL A 180 -8.75 -14.05 13.83
N VAL A 181 -9.64 -13.28 14.46
CA VAL A 181 -10.67 -12.46 13.80
C VAL A 181 -10.28 -11.00 14.03
N SER A 182 -9.74 -10.34 13.00
CA SER A 182 -9.35 -8.92 13.06
C SER A 182 -10.31 -8.08 12.22
N PRO A 183 -10.28 -6.74 12.35
CA PRO A 183 -10.86 -5.89 11.33
C PRO A 183 -10.20 -6.17 9.99
N GLY A 184 -10.94 -5.93 8.92
CA GLY A 184 -10.43 -6.01 7.56
C GLY A 184 -9.28 -5.03 7.32
N TRP A 185 -8.25 -5.48 6.60
CA TRP A 185 -7.03 -4.69 6.43
C TRP A 185 -7.21 -3.61 5.36
N ILE A 186 -6.61 -2.45 5.59
CA ILE A 186 -6.78 -1.23 4.80
C ILE A 186 -5.44 -0.89 4.15
N ASP A 187 -5.38 -0.98 2.83
CA ASP A 187 -4.22 -0.62 2.04
C ASP A 187 -4.37 0.82 1.55
N ILE A 188 -3.65 1.73 2.21
CA ILE A 188 -3.70 3.17 1.92
C ILE A 188 -2.81 3.58 0.75
N LEU A 189 -1.82 2.75 0.44
CA LEU A 189 -0.82 3.00 -0.59
C LEU A 189 -0.97 1.94 -1.67
N SER A 190 -2.15 1.91 -2.27
CA SER A 190 -2.50 1.01 -3.37
C SER A 190 -2.75 1.82 -4.64
N TYR A 191 -3.40 1.20 -5.61
CA TYR A 191 -3.58 1.70 -6.97
C TYR A 191 -5.08 1.75 -7.34
N GLU A 192 -5.42 2.38 -8.48
CA GLU A 192 -6.76 2.26 -9.07
C GLU A 192 -7.11 0.76 -9.20
N PRO A 193 -8.25 0.27 -8.67
CA PRO A 193 -8.57 -1.15 -8.73
C PRO A 193 -8.44 -1.72 -10.15
N ASN A 194 -8.11 -3.00 -10.27
CA ASN A 194 -8.20 -3.69 -11.56
C ASN A 194 -8.68 -5.12 -11.36
N SER A 195 -9.27 -5.70 -12.41
CA SER A 195 -9.94 -7.01 -12.37
C SER A 195 -9.00 -8.19 -12.06
N TYR A 196 -7.68 -7.99 -12.14
CA TYR A 196 -6.66 -9.00 -11.87
C TYR A 196 -6.12 -8.89 -10.44
N GLY A 197 -5.48 -7.77 -10.11
CA GLY A 197 -4.73 -7.58 -8.88
C GLY A 197 -5.56 -7.45 -7.63
N ILE A 198 -6.80 -6.96 -7.73
CA ILE A 198 -7.66 -6.76 -6.55
C ILE A 198 -7.96 -8.07 -5.81
N TRP A 199 -7.91 -9.21 -6.52
CA TRP A 199 -8.08 -10.54 -5.91
C TRP A 199 -6.86 -11.01 -5.12
N TYR A 200 -5.66 -10.56 -5.48
CA TYR A 200 -4.47 -10.78 -4.65
C TYR A 200 -4.47 -9.88 -3.41
N LYS A 201 -5.07 -8.69 -3.49
CA LYS A 201 -5.34 -7.86 -2.29
C LYS A 201 -6.30 -8.57 -1.33
N VAL A 202 -7.39 -9.13 -1.83
CA VAL A 202 -8.30 -9.97 -1.04
C VAL A 202 -7.58 -11.22 -0.50
N ALA A 203 -6.74 -11.89 -1.28
CA ALA A 203 -5.95 -13.03 -0.82
C ALA A 203 -4.93 -12.67 0.28
N ASP A 204 -4.40 -11.44 0.25
CA ASP A 204 -3.56 -10.85 1.29
C ASP A 204 -4.38 -10.08 2.35
N GLY A 205 -5.66 -10.42 2.54
CA GLY A 205 -6.48 -9.96 3.67
C GLY A 205 -7.00 -8.52 3.61
N VAL A 206 -6.89 -7.83 2.47
CA VAL A 206 -7.34 -6.44 2.30
C VAL A 206 -8.86 -6.38 2.04
N THR A 207 -9.55 -5.51 2.78
CA THR A 207 -10.98 -5.19 2.60
C THR A 207 -11.21 -3.77 2.08
N THR A 208 -10.21 -2.90 2.14
CA THR A 208 -10.27 -1.51 1.68
C THR A 208 -9.00 -1.16 0.91
N ASN A 209 -9.13 -0.78 -0.36
CA ASN A 209 -8.05 -0.45 -1.28
C ASN A 209 -8.14 1.04 -1.65
N LEU A 210 -7.26 1.87 -1.10
CA LEU A 210 -7.19 3.29 -1.39
C LEU A 210 -5.95 3.60 -2.22
N GLY A 211 -6.13 4.34 -3.32
CA GLY A 211 -5.03 4.94 -4.07
C GLY A 211 -4.74 6.34 -3.54
N LEU A 212 -4.03 6.44 -2.41
CA LEU A 212 -3.64 7.75 -1.88
C LEU A 212 -2.40 8.34 -2.56
N HIS A 213 -1.58 7.50 -3.22
CA HIS A 213 -0.46 7.86 -4.11
C HIS A 213 -0.94 8.46 -5.46
N GLY A 214 -2.00 9.28 -5.41
CA GLY A 214 -2.62 9.90 -6.58
C GLY A 214 -3.37 8.93 -7.52
N LEU A 215 -4.60 9.28 -7.89
CA LEU A 215 -5.32 8.56 -8.96
C LEU A 215 -5.16 9.27 -10.30
N GLN A 216 -4.91 8.50 -11.36
CA GLN A 216 -4.71 8.98 -12.74
C GLN A 216 -6.02 9.27 -13.47
N ALA A 217 -7.01 9.82 -12.76
CA ALA A 217 -8.34 10.14 -13.25
C ALA A 217 -8.96 11.28 -12.43
N ARG A 218 -9.96 11.96 -13.00
CA ARG A 218 -10.85 12.86 -12.25
C ARG A 218 -11.78 12.05 -11.36
N ALA A 219 -12.11 12.54 -10.18
CA ALA A 219 -12.84 11.79 -9.16
C ALA A 219 -14.25 11.37 -9.64
N ALA A 220 -14.93 12.24 -10.38
CA ALA A 220 -16.24 11.94 -10.95
C ALA A 220 -16.20 10.73 -11.91
N ASP A 221 -15.17 10.65 -12.76
CA ASP A 221 -15.01 9.54 -13.71
C ASP A 221 -14.61 8.25 -12.98
N PHE A 222 -13.70 8.33 -12.01
CA PHE A 222 -13.29 7.21 -11.15
C PHE A 222 -14.48 6.59 -10.40
N PHE A 223 -15.28 7.40 -9.69
CA PHE A 223 -16.42 6.88 -8.93
C PHE A 223 -17.59 6.44 -9.83
N LEU A 224 -17.76 7.02 -11.02
CA LEU A 224 -18.72 6.53 -12.02
C LEU A 224 -18.33 5.13 -12.52
N ARG A 225 -17.04 4.95 -12.83
CA ARG A 225 -16.47 3.69 -13.32
C ARG A 225 -16.61 2.56 -12.29
N TRP A 226 -15.99 2.72 -11.12
CA TRP A 226 -15.97 1.71 -10.07
C TRP A 226 -17.29 1.58 -9.30
N GLY A 227 -18.21 2.54 -9.48
CA GLY A 227 -19.60 2.44 -9.04
C GLY A 227 -20.48 1.53 -9.89
N SER A 228 -20.10 1.27 -11.15
CA SER A 228 -20.86 0.40 -12.08
C SER A 228 -20.96 -1.05 -11.58
N GLU A 229 -22.01 -1.78 -11.96
CA GLU A 229 -22.14 -3.20 -11.58
C GLU A 229 -21.08 -4.11 -12.23
N GLU A 230 -20.53 -3.70 -13.38
CA GLU A 230 -19.55 -4.47 -14.15
C GLU A 230 -18.14 -4.37 -13.57
N GLU A 231 -17.68 -3.16 -13.22
CA GLU A 231 -16.32 -2.94 -12.75
C GLU A 231 -16.15 -2.98 -11.23
N ARG A 232 -17.24 -2.89 -10.43
CA ARG A 232 -17.17 -2.78 -8.96
C ARG A 232 -16.17 -3.77 -8.32
N PRO A 233 -15.22 -3.30 -7.50
CA PRO A 233 -14.26 -4.17 -6.84
C PRO A 233 -14.90 -4.94 -5.67
N PRO A 234 -14.29 -6.05 -5.22
CA PRO A 234 -14.71 -6.75 -4.01
C PRO A 234 -14.42 -5.98 -2.73
N THR A 235 -13.43 -5.08 -2.74
CA THR A 235 -13.01 -4.26 -1.61
C THR A 235 -13.65 -2.86 -1.66
N ASN A 236 -13.76 -2.21 -0.51
CA ASN A 236 -14.07 -0.77 -0.47
C ASN A 236 -12.96 0.02 -1.18
N TYR A 237 -13.30 1.12 -1.85
CA TYR A 237 -12.35 1.81 -2.76
C TYR A 237 -12.44 3.34 -2.70
N GLY A 238 -11.33 4.02 -2.94
CA GLY A 238 -11.23 5.48 -2.94
C GLY A 238 -9.81 5.94 -3.29
N GLY A 239 -9.53 7.24 -3.23
CA GLY A 239 -8.18 7.75 -3.50
C GLY A 239 -8.02 9.26 -3.39
N ALA A 240 -6.87 9.74 -3.87
CA ALA A 240 -6.44 11.13 -3.81
C ALA A 240 -6.53 11.86 -5.16
N PHE A 241 -6.70 13.18 -5.10
CA PHE A 241 -6.37 14.07 -6.21
C PHE A 241 -4.86 14.00 -6.47
N SER A 242 -4.45 13.66 -7.70
CA SER A 242 -3.03 13.67 -8.09
C SER A 242 -2.64 15.03 -8.70
N ASP A 243 -1.80 15.79 -7.99
CA ASP A 243 -1.13 16.97 -8.54
C ASP A 243 -0.30 16.64 -9.81
N PRO A 244 0.62 15.65 -9.83
CA PRO A 244 1.49 15.42 -10.98
C PRO A 244 0.73 14.94 -12.23
N TRP A 245 -0.32 14.13 -12.06
CA TRP A 245 -1.20 13.77 -13.16
C TRP A 245 -1.98 14.99 -13.68
N THR A 246 -2.52 15.83 -12.79
CA THR A 246 -3.30 17.02 -13.20
C THR A 246 -2.41 18.06 -13.91
N ARG A 247 -1.22 18.33 -13.36
CA ARG A 247 -0.20 19.19 -13.99
C ARG A 247 0.12 18.75 -15.42
N SER A 248 0.37 17.45 -15.63
CA SER A 248 0.80 16.93 -16.93
C SER A 248 -0.37 16.71 -17.90
N GLN A 249 -1.42 15.98 -17.51
CA GLN A 249 -2.50 15.54 -18.40
C GLN A 249 -3.59 16.60 -18.61
N VAL A 250 -3.82 17.49 -17.64
CA VAL A 250 -4.86 18.52 -17.73
C VAL A 250 -4.29 19.89 -18.12
N LEU A 251 -3.15 20.29 -17.53
CA LEU A 251 -2.54 21.60 -17.78
C LEU A 251 -1.37 21.59 -18.78
N GLY A 252 -0.90 20.41 -19.21
CA GLY A 252 0.17 20.28 -20.20
C GLY A 252 1.55 20.77 -19.72
N LEU A 253 1.79 20.83 -18.41
CA LEU A 253 3.08 21.19 -17.83
C LEU A 253 4.09 20.04 -17.98
N GLY A 254 5.33 20.37 -18.36
CA GLY A 254 6.45 19.44 -18.27
C GLY A 254 6.85 19.18 -16.81
N VAL A 255 7.54 18.06 -16.59
CA VAL A 255 7.97 17.64 -15.23
C VAL A 255 8.87 18.66 -14.53
N ASP A 256 9.69 19.38 -15.30
CA ASP A 256 10.60 20.44 -14.83
C ASP A 256 9.94 21.84 -14.80
N ASP A 257 8.72 22.01 -15.35
CA ASP A 257 8.09 23.33 -15.52
C ASP A 257 7.40 23.81 -14.24
N PRO A 258 7.72 25.01 -13.70
CA PRO A 258 6.96 25.60 -12.60
C PRO A 258 5.60 26.10 -13.09
N ALA A 259 4.54 25.88 -12.31
CA ALA A 259 3.23 26.43 -12.61
C ALA A 259 3.23 27.96 -12.43
N SER A 260 2.66 28.68 -13.39
CA SER A 260 2.35 30.11 -13.21
C SER A 260 1.25 30.32 -12.17
N ALA A 261 1.14 31.51 -11.59
CA ALA A 261 0.09 31.83 -10.60
C ALA A 261 -1.34 31.52 -11.11
N SER A 262 -1.61 31.69 -12.41
CA SER A 262 -2.89 31.30 -13.03
C SER A 262 -3.07 29.78 -13.16
N GLN A 263 -1.99 29.02 -13.34
CA GLN A 263 -2.04 27.55 -13.35
C GLN A 263 -2.19 26.99 -11.93
N ILE A 264 -1.52 27.58 -10.92
CA ILE A 264 -1.73 27.22 -9.51
C ILE A 264 -3.20 27.46 -9.11
N ALA A 265 -3.79 28.60 -9.51
CA ALA A 265 -5.21 28.87 -9.28
C ALA A 265 -6.14 27.85 -9.96
N GLU A 266 -5.77 27.35 -11.15
CA GLU A 266 -6.53 26.31 -11.85
C GLU A 266 -6.35 24.92 -11.20
N LEU A 267 -5.14 24.58 -10.72
CA LEU A 267 -4.91 23.36 -9.94
C LEU A 267 -5.73 23.36 -8.65
N VAL A 268 -5.78 24.48 -7.93
CA VAL A 268 -6.65 24.67 -6.75
C VAL A 268 -8.11 24.43 -7.11
N ARG A 269 -8.61 25.04 -8.20
CA ARG A 269 -9.99 24.87 -8.67
C ARG A 269 -10.30 23.40 -9.03
N LEU A 270 -9.38 22.73 -9.72
CA LEU A 270 -9.50 21.31 -10.09
C LEU A 270 -9.40 20.38 -8.88
N CYS A 271 -8.64 20.75 -7.85
CA CYS A 271 -8.54 20.01 -6.59
C CYS A 271 -9.85 20.12 -5.80
N GLU A 272 -10.40 21.34 -5.64
CA GLU A 272 -11.70 21.57 -5.02
C GLU A 272 -12.82 20.76 -5.68
N GLU A 273 -12.84 20.69 -7.03
CA GLU A 273 -13.80 19.87 -7.79
C GLU A 273 -13.68 18.38 -7.50
N ASP A 274 -12.46 17.83 -7.47
CA ASP A 274 -12.25 16.39 -7.23
C ASP A 274 -12.52 15.99 -5.77
N LEU A 275 -12.17 16.85 -4.81
CA LEU A 275 -12.55 16.67 -3.42
C LEU A 275 -14.07 16.78 -3.23
N ALA A 276 -14.76 17.67 -3.96
CA ALA A 276 -16.22 17.77 -3.95
C ALA A 276 -16.90 16.56 -4.62
N ALA A 277 -16.28 15.97 -5.65
CA ALA A 277 -16.74 14.74 -6.30
C ALA A 277 -16.39 13.46 -5.54
N GLY A 278 -15.48 13.53 -4.55
CA GLY A 278 -15.37 12.52 -3.49
C GLY A 278 -13.97 12.09 -3.08
N TYR A 279 -12.90 12.58 -3.71
CA TYR A 279 -11.52 12.20 -3.30
C TYR A 279 -11.22 12.63 -1.86
N ILE A 280 -10.45 11.79 -1.18
CA ILE A 280 -10.28 11.79 0.29
C ILE A 280 -8.91 12.23 0.76
N ALA A 281 -8.05 12.67 -0.17
CA ALA A 281 -6.71 13.20 0.07
C ALA A 281 -6.25 14.05 -1.13
N VAL A 282 -5.17 14.81 -0.94
CA VAL A 282 -4.48 15.59 -1.98
C VAL A 282 -3.03 15.11 -2.04
N ASP A 283 -2.60 14.64 -3.20
CA ASP A 283 -1.34 13.93 -3.37
C ASP A 283 -0.30 14.72 -4.15
N PHE A 284 0.97 14.54 -3.77
CA PHE A 284 2.12 15.22 -4.36
C PHE A 284 3.30 14.25 -4.57
N GLU A 285 3.87 14.25 -5.78
CA GLU A 285 5.04 13.43 -6.11
C GLU A 285 6.24 14.26 -6.65
N PRO A 286 6.78 15.22 -5.87
CA PRO A 286 7.86 16.12 -6.31
C PRO A 286 9.17 15.46 -6.80
N GLU A 287 9.40 14.16 -6.59
CA GLU A 287 10.49 13.42 -7.27
C GLU A 287 10.22 13.21 -8.77
N TYR A 288 8.94 13.01 -9.15
CA TYR A 288 8.52 12.83 -10.55
C TYR A 288 8.08 14.14 -11.22
N THR A 289 7.70 15.16 -10.46
CA THR A 289 7.48 16.54 -10.95
C THR A 289 8.43 17.56 -10.30
N PRO A 290 9.75 17.53 -10.55
CA PRO A 290 10.71 18.45 -9.91
C PRO A 290 10.38 19.95 -10.03
N GLY A 291 9.64 20.36 -11.06
CA GLY A 291 9.18 21.74 -11.26
C GLY A 291 8.09 22.20 -10.29
N VAL A 292 7.45 21.30 -9.53
CA VAL A 292 6.40 21.66 -8.56
C VAL A 292 6.99 22.53 -7.44
N SER A 293 6.41 23.71 -7.26
CA SER A 293 6.92 24.73 -6.33
C SER A 293 6.34 24.58 -4.92
N PHE A 294 7.03 25.10 -3.90
CA PHE A 294 6.49 25.10 -2.54
C PHE A 294 5.21 25.94 -2.43
N ASP A 295 5.09 27.03 -3.18
CA ASP A 295 3.88 27.87 -3.18
C ASP A 295 2.67 27.14 -3.77
N GLU A 296 2.89 26.27 -4.75
CA GLU A 296 1.89 25.39 -5.37
C GLU A 296 1.45 24.27 -4.43
N ILE A 297 2.41 23.55 -3.82
CA ILE A 297 2.13 22.54 -2.77
C ILE A 297 1.35 23.18 -1.62
N LYS A 298 1.75 24.38 -1.18
CA LYS A 298 1.09 25.11 -0.10
C LYS A 298 -0.36 25.48 -0.46
N ALA A 299 -0.60 26.01 -1.66
CA ALA A 299 -1.95 26.37 -2.08
C ALA A 299 -2.90 25.15 -2.11
N LEU A 300 -2.43 24.01 -2.59
CA LEU A 300 -3.19 22.75 -2.60
C LEU A 300 -3.34 22.14 -1.19
N ALA A 301 -2.35 22.29 -0.31
CA ALA A 301 -2.44 21.88 1.09
C ALA A 301 -3.42 22.74 1.92
N GLU A 302 -3.57 24.03 1.59
CA GLU A 302 -4.62 24.89 2.16
C GLU A 302 -6.03 24.41 1.77
N VAL A 303 -6.23 23.93 0.53
CA VAL A 303 -7.47 23.26 0.11
C VAL A 303 -7.70 21.96 0.91
N ALA A 304 -6.68 21.11 1.02
CA ALA A 304 -6.75 19.87 1.79
C ALA A 304 -7.15 20.13 3.25
N LYS A 305 -6.56 21.16 3.89
CA LYS A 305 -6.92 21.61 5.23
C LYS A 305 -8.37 22.08 5.33
N ALA A 306 -8.83 22.91 4.39
CA ALA A 306 -10.21 23.41 4.37
C ALA A 306 -11.23 22.28 4.20
N HIS A 307 -10.90 21.26 3.41
CA HIS A 307 -11.72 20.07 3.18
C HIS A 307 -11.53 18.96 4.25
N ASN A 308 -10.67 19.20 5.23
CA ASN A 308 -10.33 18.26 6.31
C ASN A 308 -9.85 16.89 5.82
N VAL A 309 -9.08 16.86 4.73
CA VAL A 309 -8.41 15.66 4.17
C VAL A 309 -6.89 15.75 4.38
N PRO A 310 -6.15 14.63 4.45
CA PRO A 310 -4.68 14.67 4.50
C PRO A 310 -4.07 15.03 3.15
N CYS A 311 -2.86 15.59 3.21
CA CYS A 311 -1.92 15.62 2.10
C CYS A 311 -1.03 14.37 2.14
N THR A 312 -0.84 13.70 1.01
CA THR A 312 0.08 12.56 0.84
C THR A 312 1.28 12.97 0.00
N PHE A 313 2.43 12.32 0.24
CA PHE A 313 3.70 12.74 -0.33
C PHE A 313 4.62 11.55 -0.66
N HIS A 314 4.82 11.32 -1.95
CA HIS A 314 6.07 10.75 -2.46
C HIS A 314 7.14 11.85 -2.42
N GLY A 315 8.06 11.76 -1.45
CA GLY A 315 9.02 12.83 -1.15
C GLY A 315 9.94 13.25 -2.32
N ARG A 316 10.42 14.49 -2.31
CA ARG A 316 11.22 15.10 -3.41
C ARG A 316 12.58 14.42 -3.66
N TYR A 317 13.19 13.91 -2.60
CA TYR A 317 14.49 13.24 -2.60
C TYR A 317 14.43 11.95 -1.78
N SER A 318 15.07 10.91 -2.31
CA SER A 318 15.01 9.52 -1.82
C SER A 318 16.39 8.90 -1.55
N ASP A 319 17.39 9.76 -1.36
CA ASP A 319 18.81 9.45 -1.22
C ASP A 319 19.45 10.54 -0.34
N ASP A 320 20.70 10.37 0.09
CA ASP A 320 21.46 11.37 0.86
C ASP A 320 22.64 11.96 0.06
N VAL A 321 22.42 12.10 -1.26
CA VAL A 321 23.34 12.73 -2.21
C VAL A 321 22.63 13.75 -3.09
N ALA A 322 23.38 14.68 -3.71
CA ALA A 322 22.82 15.69 -4.61
C ALA A 322 21.88 15.09 -5.68
N PRO A 323 20.69 15.67 -5.93
CA PRO A 323 20.36 17.08 -5.70
C PRO A 323 19.88 17.46 -4.28
N GLY A 324 19.54 16.52 -3.41
CA GLY A 324 19.04 16.79 -2.06
C GLY A 324 18.89 15.52 -1.24
N THR A 325 18.61 15.67 0.05
CA THR A 325 18.70 14.60 1.06
C THR A 325 17.33 14.10 1.55
N ASN A 326 17.30 12.90 2.14
CA ASN A 326 16.16 12.39 2.89
C ASN A 326 15.71 13.40 3.97
N ALA A 327 16.68 14.04 4.62
CA ALA A 327 16.43 15.05 5.65
C ALA A 327 15.74 16.31 5.10
N GLU A 328 16.11 16.80 3.91
CA GLU A 328 15.51 17.97 3.25
C GLU A 328 14.09 17.67 2.73
N THR A 329 13.85 16.46 2.22
CA THR A 329 12.51 15.96 1.90
C THR A 329 11.57 16.05 3.09
N LEU A 330 12.01 15.56 4.25
CA LEU A 330 11.21 15.61 5.46
C LEU A 330 11.01 17.05 5.96
N ASP A 331 12.01 17.94 5.84
CA ASP A 331 11.84 19.35 6.18
C ASP A 331 10.79 20.04 5.29
N GLU A 332 10.75 19.74 3.99
CA GLU A 332 9.72 20.27 3.08
C GLU A 332 8.32 19.82 3.49
N ILE A 333 8.11 18.50 3.68
CA ILE A 333 6.80 17.93 4.05
C ILE A 333 6.33 18.43 5.42
N ILE A 334 7.23 18.47 6.41
CA ILE A 334 6.93 18.99 7.75
C ILE A 334 6.59 20.48 7.69
N ARG A 335 7.30 21.26 6.86
CA ARG A 335 7.03 22.69 6.66
C ARG A 335 5.66 22.94 6.05
N VAL A 336 5.16 22.10 5.13
CA VAL A 336 3.78 22.19 4.64
C VAL A 336 2.78 22.09 5.79
N GLY A 337 2.92 21.07 6.64
CA GLY A 337 2.07 20.90 7.83
C GLY A 337 2.17 22.06 8.82
N GLN A 338 3.36 22.63 9.01
CA GLN A 338 3.58 23.80 9.88
C GLN A 338 2.97 25.09 9.34
N GLU A 339 3.09 25.37 8.04
CA GLU A 339 2.60 26.63 7.44
C GLU A 339 1.10 26.64 7.14
N THR A 340 0.50 25.48 6.91
CA THR A 340 -0.93 25.35 6.53
C THR A 340 -1.81 24.77 7.64
N GLY A 341 -1.21 24.03 8.58
CA GLY A 341 -1.95 23.20 9.53
C GLY A 341 -2.61 21.96 8.89
N ALA A 342 -2.33 21.64 7.63
CA ALA A 342 -2.77 20.41 6.99
C ALA A 342 -2.19 19.17 7.69
N ARG A 343 -2.92 18.06 7.67
CA ARG A 343 -2.35 16.75 8.02
C ARG A 343 -1.48 16.30 6.88
N VAL A 344 -0.27 15.81 7.15
CA VAL A 344 0.67 15.35 6.13
C VAL A 344 1.05 13.88 6.34
N HIS A 345 1.18 13.14 5.25
CA HIS A 345 1.51 11.72 5.27
C HIS A 345 2.68 11.44 4.34
N ILE A 346 3.77 10.92 4.90
CA ILE A 346 4.97 10.54 4.15
C ILE A 346 4.76 9.12 3.63
N GLU A 347 4.62 8.97 2.33
CA GLU A 347 4.41 7.67 1.72
C GLU A 347 5.71 6.87 1.69
N HIS A 348 5.59 5.54 1.79
CA HIS A 348 6.68 4.56 1.71
C HIS A 348 8.06 5.05 2.22
N ILE A 349 8.12 5.49 3.49
CA ILE A 349 9.31 6.17 4.05
C ILE A 349 10.60 5.32 3.99
N VAL A 350 10.45 3.99 3.94
CA VAL A 350 11.52 3.00 3.69
C VAL A 350 12.24 3.14 2.35
N SER A 351 11.68 3.92 1.42
CA SER A 351 12.25 4.21 0.10
C SER A 351 12.28 5.69 -0.26
N THR A 352 11.48 6.55 0.40
CA THR A 352 11.50 8.00 0.19
C THR A 352 11.54 8.75 1.53
N GLY A 353 12.71 9.31 1.89
CA GLY A 353 12.86 10.13 3.11
C GLY A 353 13.46 9.42 4.32
N GLY A 354 13.89 8.15 4.23
CA GLY A 354 14.53 7.46 5.35
C GLY A 354 15.54 6.35 5.04
N THR A 355 15.74 5.95 3.79
CA THR A 355 16.68 4.87 3.43
C THR A 355 18.11 5.22 3.89
N PHE A 356 18.77 4.32 4.63
CA PHE A 356 20.09 4.50 5.27
C PHE A 356 20.17 5.50 6.44
N THR A 357 19.19 6.37 6.62
CA THR A 357 19.12 7.39 7.69
C THR A 357 17.85 7.28 8.54
N MET A 358 17.27 6.08 8.62
CA MET A 358 15.92 5.86 9.15
C MET A 358 15.76 6.29 10.62
N ALA A 359 16.79 6.10 11.44
CA ALA A 359 16.75 6.50 12.85
C ALA A 359 16.67 8.04 13.00
N GLU A 360 17.47 8.78 12.23
CA GLU A 360 17.43 10.23 12.15
C GLU A 360 16.10 10.73 11.59
N SER A 361 15.60 10.11 10.51
CA SER A 361 14.34 10.47 9.85
C SER A 361 13.12 10.27 10.74
N LEU A 362 12.98 9.11 11.39
CA LEU A 362 11.90 8.87 12.35
C LEU A 362 12.01 9.80 13.58
N GLY A 363 13.23 10.11 14.02
CA GLY A 363 13.49 11.10 15.07
C GLY A 363 13.01 12.51 14.69
N LYS A 364 13.28 12.95 13.45
CA LYS A 364 12.80 14.24 12.92
C LYS A 364 11.27 14.29 12.86
N VAL A 365 10.63 13.24 12.35
CA VAL A 365 9.17 13.15 12.30
C VAL A 365 8.57 13.16 13.71
N GLN A 366 9.15 12.45 14.68
CA GLN A 366 8.68 12.47 16.07
C GLN A 366 8.79 13.87 16.69
N VAL A 367 9.89 14.60 16.48
CA VAL A 367 10.04 15.99 16.95
C VAL A 367 8.96 16.91 16.37
N ALA A 368 8.60 16.75 15.10
CA ALA A 368 7.49 17.50 14.49
C ALA A 368 6.14 17.13 15.11
N ARG A 369 5.87 15.85 15.39
CA ARG A 369 4.66 15.39 16.08
C ARG A 369 4.56 15.92 17.50
N ASP A 370 5.66 15.91 18.26
CA ASP A 370 5.75 16.46 19.62
C ASP A 370 5.53 17.99 19.63
N ALA A 371 5.88 18.68 18.54
CA ALA A 371 5.59 20.09 18.31
C ALA A 371 4.15 20.37 17.81
N GLY A 372 3.31 19.33 17.65
CA GLY A 372 1.90 19.45 17.25
C GLY A 372 1.63 19.39 15.75
N VAL A 373 2.63 19.05 14.91
CA VAL A 373 2.39 18.81 13.48
C VAL A 373 1.71 17.44 13.30
N GLU A 374 0.58 17.42 12.62
CA GLU A 374 -0.14 16.18 12.30
C GLU A 374 0.54 15.44 11.13
N VAL A 375 1.76 14.95 11.34
CA VAL A 375 2.56 14.17 10.37
C VAL A 375 2.53 12.67 10.70
N THR A 376 2.28 11.83 9.69
CA THR A 376 2.34 10.36 9.78
C THR A 376 3.14 9.78 8.60
N ALA A 377 3.34 8.46 8.55
CA ALA A 377 3.99 7.81 7.41
C ALA A 377 3.44 6.40 7.14
N CYS A 378 3.81 5.80 6.01
CA CYS A 378 3.57 4.38 5.74
C CYS A 378 4.79 3.68 5.11
N MET A 379 4.71 2.35 4.97
CA MET A 379 5.76 1.50 4.40
C MET A 379 5.23 0.15 3.87
N TYR A 380 6.00 -0.46 2.96
CA TYR A 380 5.89 -1.87 2.59
C TYR A 380 7.04 -2.68 3.21
N PRO A 381 6.81 -3.90 3.73
CA PRO A 381 7.79 -4.63 4.54
C PRO A 381 8.84 -5.41 3.72
N TYR A 382 9.46 -4.74 2.76
CA TYR A 382 10.52 -5.33 1.92
C TYR A 382 11.81 -4.54 2.05
N ASP A 383 12.91 -5.28 2.08
CA ASP A 383 14.31 -4.86 2.11
C ASP A 383 14.86 -4.58 0.69
N PHE A 384 13.95 -4.38 -0.27
CA PHE A 384 14.26 -4.09 -1.66
C PHE A 384 13.12 -3.30 -2.32
N TRP A 385 13.44 -2.65 -3.42
CA TRP A 385 12.48 -2.09 -4.38
C TRP A 385 12.68 -2.74 -5.76
N ALA A 386 11.79 -2.50 -6.72
CA ALA A 386 11.93 -3.01 -8.08
C ALA A 386 11.65 -1.91 -9.11
N THR A 387 12.47 -1.85 -10.16
CA THR A 387 12.25 -0.93 -11.29
C THR A 387 12.97 -1.44 -12.54
N TYR A 388 12.74 -0.78 -13.67
CA TYR A 388 13.24 -1.17 -14.97
C TYR A 388 14.73 -0.84 -15.15
N LEU A 389 15.53 -1.73 -15.76
CA LEU A 389 16.98 -1.53 -15.94
C LEU A 389 17.37 -0.32 -16.80
N LEU A 390 16.50 0.12 -17.71
CA LEU A 390 16.72 1.32 -18.52
C LEU A 390 16.28 2.63 -17.81
N SER A 391 15.84 2.55 -16.55
CA SER A 391 15.45 3.73 -15.76
C SER A 391 16.67 4.52 -15.25
N ALA A 392 16.43 5.79 -14.92
CA ALA A 392 17.46 6.69 -14.39
C ALA A 392 18.05 6.24 -13.03
N ARG A 393 17.40 5.30 -12.31
CA ARG A 393 17.98 4.70 -11.09
C ARG A 393 19.32 4.04 -11.42
N PHE A 394 19.44 3.33 -12.54
CA PHE A 394 20.63 2.57 -12.94
C PHE A 394 21.70 3.37 -13.72
N ASN A 395 21.59 4.70 -13.78
CA ASN A 395 22.63 5.57 -14.33
C ASN A 395 23.94 5.52 -13.50
N ASP A 396 25.05 5.94 -14.11
CA ASP A 396 26.40 6.02 -13.52
C ASP A 396 26.41 6.39 -12.03
N GLY A 397 27.10 5.58 -11.22
CA GLY A 397 27.19 5.75 -9.77
C GLY A 397 26.00 5.21 -8.98
N TRP A 398 25.08 4.44 -9.58
CA TRP A 398 23.99 3.77 -8.86
C TRP A 398 24.50 2.83 -7.75
N GLN A 399 25.65 2.16 -7.97
CA GLN A 399 26.26 1.27 -6.97
C GLN A 399 26.68 2.02 -5.70
N GLU A 400 27.28 3.20 -5.85
CA GLU A 400 27.63 4.04 -4.71
C GLU A 400 26.41 4.69 -4.04
N ARG A 401 25.39 5.10 -4.80
CA ARG A 401 24.14 5.69 -4.29
C ARG A 401 23.34 4.71 -3.44
N PHE A 402 23.08 3.53 -3.99
CA PHE A 402 22.23 2.51 -3.37
C PHE A 402 23.02 1.51 -2.51
N HIS A 403 24.33 1.73 -2.33
CA HIS A 403 25.23 0.89 -1.53
C HIS A 403 25.27 -0.60 -1.94
N ILE A 404 24.97 -0.89 -3.22
CA ILE A 404 24.82 -2.26 -3.77
C ILE A 404 25.73 -2.55 -4.97
N THR A 405 25.74 -3.80 -5.38
CA THR A 405 26.46 -4.35 -6.53
C THR A 405 25.52 -5.05 -7.51
N TYR A 406 26.05 -5.53 -8.65
CA TYR A 406 25.27 -6.35 -9.59
C TYR A 406 24.70 -7.61 -8.92
N GLU A 407 25.40 -8.18 -7.93
CA GLU A 407 24.97 -9.38 -7.21
C GLU A 407 23.76 -9.12 -6.30
N ASP A 408 23.41 -7.86 -6.03
CA ASP A 408 22.24 -7.45 -5.25
C ASP A 408 21.04 -7.12 -6.14
N LEU A 409 21.16 -7.33 -7.45
CA LEU A 409 20.10 -7.17 -8.44
C LEU A 409 19.56 -8.53 -8.88
N VAL A 410 18.24 -8.69 -8.92
CA VAL A 410 17.56 -9.93 -9.33
C VAL A 410 16.46 -9.63 -10.35
N VAL A 411 16.48 -10.30 -11.49
CA VAL A 411 15.47 -10.16 -12.55
C VAL A 411 14.14 -10.75 -12.09
N VAL A 412 13.09 -9.93 -12.12
CA VAL A 412 11.75 -10.30 -11.67
C VAL A 412 11.13 -11.33 -12.61
N GLY A 413 10.56 -12.39 -12.05
CA GLY A 413 9.96 -13.50 -12.80
C GLY A 413 10.93 -14.58 -13.26
N THR A 414 12.25 -14.45 -12.99
CA THR A 414 13.25 -15.47 -13.35
C THR A 414 14.15 -15.88 -12.20
N GLY A 415 14.46 -14.97 -11.27
CA GLY A 415 15.46 -15.22 -10.22
C GLY A 415 16.90 -15.07 -10.67
N GLU A 416 17.16 -14.62 -11.91
CA GLU A 416 18.53 -14.36 -12.34
C GLU A 416 19.12 -13.24 -11.49
N ARG A 417 20.14 -13.58 -10.70
CA ARG A 417 20.99 -12.62 -10.01
C ARG A 417 22.01 -12.07 -10.98
N LEU A 418 22.02 -10.76 -11.20
CA LEU A 418 22.78 -10.16 -12.29
C LEU A 418 24.30 -10.20 -12.03
N THR A 419 25.04 -10.19 -13.13
CA THR A 419 26.47 -9.92 -13.16
C THR A 419 26.72 -8.62 -13.92
N ALA A 420 27.92 -8.05 -13.83
CA ALA A 420 28.31 -6.93 -14.69
C ALA A 420 28.12 -7.24 -16.19
N SER A 421 28.28 -8.51 -16.59
CA SER A 421 28.09 -8.97 -17.97
C SER A 421 26.61 -9.06 -18.36
N SER A 422 25.75 -9.68 -17.55
CA SER A 422 24.32 -9.79 -17.90
C SER A 422 23.61 -8.44 -17.78
N PHE A 423 23.95 -7.62 -16.78
CA PHE A 423 23.49 -6.23 -16.68
C PHE A 423 23.84 -5.41 -17.93
N ALA A 424 25.09 -5.46 -18.40
CA ALA A 424 25.49 -4.76 -19.62
C ALA A 424 24.79 -5.33 -20.87
N SER A 425 24.54 -6.64 -20.91
CA SER A 425 23.78 -7.28 -22.00
C SER A 425 22.32 -6.80 -22.04
N TYR A 426 21.66 -6.67 -20.88
CA TYR A 426 20.30 -6.15 -20.78
C TYR A 426 20.23 -4.63 -21.08
N GLN A 427 21.21 -3.84 -20.63
CA GLN A 427 21.26 -2.41 -21.01
C GLN A 427 21.55 -2.17 -22.50
N ALA A 428 22.12 -3.17 -23.19
CA ALA A 428 22.35 -3.14 -24.63
C ALA A 428 21.20 -3.75 -25.46
N SER A 429 20.22 -4.40 -24.82
CA SER A 429 19.04 -4.95 -25.50
C SER A 429 17.89 -3.94 -25.54
N GLU A 430 16.88 -4.22 -26.37
CA GLU A 430 15.61 -3.47 -26.37
C GLU A 430 14.66 -3.97 -25.25
N ASP A 431 15.01 -5.06 -24.56
CA ASP A 431 14.22 -5.67 -23.49
C ASP A 431 14.40 -4.90 -22.17
N ASN A 432 13.48 -3.98 -21.93
CA ASN A 432 13.43 -3.25 -20.66
C ASN A 432 12.94 -4.15 -19.50
N ILE A 433 13.85 -4.92 -18.91
CA ILE A 433 13.50 -5.88 -17.85
C ILE A 433 13.29 -5.22 -16.47
N LEU A 434 12.27 -5.68 -15.74
CA LEU A 434 12.04 -5.31 -14.35
C LEU A 434 13.02 -6.05 -13.43
N THR A 435 13.71 -5.31 -12.57
CA THR A 435 14.76 -5.83 -11.68
C THR A 435 14.52 -5.36 -10.25
N ALA A 436 14.51 -6.31 -9.31
CA ALA A 436 14.54 -6.04 -7.88
C ALA A 436 15.97 -5.69 -7.44
N ALA A 437 16.11 -4.68 -6.58
CA ALA A 437 17.38 -4.20 -6.05
C ALA A 437 17.35 -4.18 -4.52
N TYR A 438 18.18 -5.00 -3.88
CA TYR A 438 18.26 -5.17 -2.42
C TYR A 438 19.01 -4.01 -1.76
N ALA A 439 18.45 -2.80 -1.91
CA ALA A 439 19.04 -1.52 -1.55
C ALA A 439 18.43 -0.88 -0.29
N ILE A 440 17.56 -1.58 0.46
CA ILE A 440 16.98 -1.08 1.70
C ILE A 440 17.51 -1.94 2.86
N PRO A 441 18.23 -1.37 3.85
CA PRO A 441 18.65 -2.14 5.01
C PRO A 441 17.46 -2.73 5.78
N GLU A 442 17.51 -4.02 6.13
CA GLU A 442 16.45 -4.64 6.95
C GLU A 442 16.29 -3.95 8.32
N THR A 443 17.35 -3.28 8.81
CA THR A 443 17.28 -2.42 10.00
C THR A 443 16.28 -1.28 9.86
N ASP A 444 16.14 -0.72 8.67
CA ASP A 444 15.32 0.46 8.41
C ASP A 444 13.85 0.04 8.34
N VAL A 445 13.58 -1.08 7.67
CA VAL A 445 12.27 -1.77 7.70
C VAL A 445 11.83 -2.07 9.13
N ARG A 446 12.74 -2.59 9.98
CA ARG A 446 12.45 -2.88 11.40
C ARG A 446 12.17 -1.62 12.20
N LEU A 447 12.95 -0.55 12.01
CA LEU A 447 12.74 0.74 12.69
C LEU A 447 11.40 1.38 12.30
N CYS A 448 11.01 1.32 11.02
CA CYS A 448 9.70 1.75 10.57
C CYS A 448 8.57 0.97 11.24
N LEU A 449 8.65 -0.37 11.24
CA LEU A 449 7.64 -1.21 11.89
C LEU A 449 7.52 -0.89 13.39
N GLN A 450 8.62 -0.55 14.07
CA GLN A 450 8.63 -0.19 15.49
C GLN A 450 8.10 1.21 15.82
N SER A 451 7.90 2.10 14.83
CA SER A 451 7.40 3.46 15.07
C SER A 451 5.87 3.53 15.10
N ASP A 452 5.29 4.08 16.17
CA ASP A 452 3.84 4.12 16.40
C ASP A 452 3.03 4.90 15.33
N PHE A 453 3.67 5.78 14.56
CA PHE A 453 3.02 6.59 13.52
C PHE A 453 3.21 6.08 12.09
N VAL A 454 3.92 4.96 11.90
CA VAL A 454 4.17 4.35 10.59
C VAL A 454 3.16 3.21 10.34
N MET A 455 2.39 3.32 9.27
CA MET A 455 1.34 2.38 8.84
C MET A 455 1.85 1.39 7.80
N LEU A 456 1.07 0.35 7.50
CA LEU A 456 1.31 -0.50 6.33
C LEU A 456 0.64 0.11 5.09
N GLY A 457 1.35 0.10 3.97
CA GLY A 457 0.88 0.51 2.65
C GLY A 457 1.72 -0.17 1.59
N SER A 458 1.09 -0.82 0.63
CA SER A 458 1.78 -1.81 -0.20
C SER A 458 2.72 -1.25 -1.27
N ASP A 459 2.49 -0.03 -1.76
CA ASP A 459 3.12 0.52 -2.98
C ASP A 459 2.94 -0.45 -4.17
N ALA A 460 1.77 -1.07 -4.25
CA ALA A 460 1.50 -2.10 -5.25
C ALA A 460 0.96 -1.51 -6.54
N ILE A 461 1.39 -2.10 -7.65
CA ILE A 461 0.56 -2.27 -8.85
C ILE A 461 0.67 -3.76 -9.21
N LEU A 462 -0.44 -4.37 -9.63
CA LEU A 462 -0.43 -5.75 -10.13
C LEU A 462 -1.22 -5.84 -11.44
N GLU A 463 -0.47 -5.95 -12.52
CA GLU A 463 -1.01 -6.15 -13.87
C GLU A 463 -0.76 -7.59 -14.36
N PRO A 464 -1.54 -8.07 -15.35
CA PRO A 464 -1.32 -9.36 -16.00
C PRO A 464 0.11 -9.51 -16.54
N GLY A 465 0.64 -10.72 -16.45
CA GLY A 465 2.00 -11.05 -16.90
C GLY A 465 3.03 -11.23 -15.78
N ASN A 466 2.64 -11.00 -14.51
CA ASN A 466 3.41 -11.37 -13.31
C ASN A 466 4.88 -10.89 -13.29
N ARG A 467 5.15 -9.73 -13.88
CA ARG A 467 6.40 -8.97 -13.73
C ARG A 467 6.15 -7.80 -12.77
N ASN A 468 5.87 -8.13 -11.51
CA ASN A 468 5.50 -7.18 -10.46
C ASN A 468 6.37 -7.37 -9.23
N HIS A 469 6.38 -6.42 -8.29
CA HIS A 469 7.08 -6.60 -7.02
C HIS A 469 6.25 -7.50 -6.08
N PRO A 470 6.86 -8.43 -5.30
CA PRO A 470 6.13 -9.28 -4.35
C PRO A 470 5.23 -8.57 -3.32
N ARG A 471 5.48 -7.26 -3.06
CA ARG A 471 4.65 -6.41 -2.20
C ARG A 471 3.21 -6.27 -2.70
N SER A 472 2.98 -6.53 -3.99
CA SER A 472 1.65 -6.50 -4.59
C SER A 472 0.72 -7.62 -4.12
N THR A 473 1.26 -8.74 -3.59
CA THR A 473 0.44 -9.91 -3.18
C THR A 473 0.72 -10.42 -1.77
N GLY A 474 1.71 -9.88 -1.06
CA GLY A 474 2.13 -10.36 0.26
C GLY A 474 2.50 -9.29 1.28
N CYS A 475 2.19 -8.00 1.05
CA CYS A 475 2.54 -6.91 1.95
C CYS A 475 2.10 -7.16 3.40
N PHE A 476 0.81 -7.47 3.63
CA PHE A 476 0.27 -7.59 4.98
C PHE A 476 0.67 -8.92 5.62
N SER A 477 0.60 -10.01 4.87
CA SER A 477 1.01 -11.33 5.37
C SER A 477 2.52 -11.41 5.66
N ARG A 478 3.36 -10.61 4.99
CA ARG A 478 4.79 -10.47 5.34
C ARG A 478 5.00 -9.68 6.64
N ALA A 479 4.28 -8.57 6.84
CA ALA A 479 4.38 -7.80 8.09
C ALA A 479 4.00 -8.66 9.30
N ILE A 480 2.91 -9.44 9.19
CA ILE A 480 2.37 -10.25 10.29
C ILE A 480 3.09 -11.61 10.41
N GLY A 481 3.33 -12.31 9.29
CA GLY A 481 4.03 -13.59 9.28
C GLY A 481 5.52 -13.46 9.63
N ARG A 482 6.27 -12.73 8.80
CA ARG A 482 7.72 -12.58 8.96
C ARG A 482 8.06 -11.64 10.12
N TYR A 483 7.62 -10.39 10.08
CA TYR A 483 8.14 -9.40 11.03
C TYR A 483 7.53 -9.48 12.43
N THR A 484 6.30 -10.00 12.54
CA THR A 484 5.61 -10.11 13.85
C THR A 484 5.80 -11.49 14.47
N ARG A 485 5.46 -12.59 13.77
CA ARG A 485 5.62 -13.96 14.32
C ARG A 485 7.07 -14.46 14.31
N GLU A 486 7.79 -14.35 13.19
CA GLU A 486 9.11 -15.01 13.05
C GLU A 486 10.27 -14.20 13.60
N LEU A 487 10.22 -12.87 13.48
CA LEU A 487 11.30 -11.96 13.87
C LEU A 487 11.00 -11.13 15.14
N GLU A 488 9.78 -11.23 15.70
CA GLU A 488 9.33 -10.57 16.94
C GLU A 488 9.65 -9.06 17.00
N VAL A 489 9.56 -8.35 15.87
CA VAL A 489 9.94 -6.94 15.74
C VAL A 489 8.91 -6.01 16.39
N ILE A 490 7.64 -6.41 16.33
CA ILE A 490 6.46 -5.82 16.98
C ILE A 490 5.50 -6.95 17.39
N ASP A 491 4.55 -6.67 18.28
CA ASP A 491 3.48 -7.62 18.61
C ASP A 491 2.32 -7.59 17.61
N LEU A 492 1.47 -8.63 17.66
CA LEU A 492 0.34 -8.80 16.74
C LEU A 492 -0.71 -7.71 16.85
N MET A 493 -0.91 -7.11 18.02
CA MET A 493 -1.88 -6.01 18.16
C MET A 493 -1.33 -4.73 17.51
N SER A 494 -0.04 -4.45 17.68
CA SER A 494 0.65 -3.36 16.98
C SER A 494 0.65 -3.56 15.46
N ALA A 495 0.90 -4.77 14.97
CA ALA A 495 0.87 -5.09 13.54
C ALA A 495 -0.53 -4.91 12.95
N LEU A 496 -1.56 -5.42 13.63
CA LEU A 496 -2.95 -5.20 13.24
C LEU A 496 -3.33 -3.72 13.29
N ALA A 497 -2.86 -2.94 14.28
CA ALA A 497 -3.15 -1.51 14.36
C ALA A 497 -2.68 -0.75 13.10
N LYS A 498 -1.48 -1.09 12.62
CA LYS A 498 -0.85 -0.54 11.40
C LYS A 498 -1.54 -0.96 10.11
N ALA A 499 -2.28 -2.07 10.13
CA ALA A 499 -3.10 -2.57 9.02
C ALA A 499 -4.57 -2.10 9.06
N THR A 500 -5.05 -1.55 10.18
CA THR A 500 -6.49 -1.30 10.40
C THR A 500 -6.76 0.10 10.95
N ILE A 501 -6.65 0.31 12.26
CA ILE A 501 -7.10 1.55 12.91
C ILE A 501 -6.27 2.79 12.54
N LEU A 502 -4.95 2.64 12.31
CA LEU A 502 -4.10 3.78 11.93
C LEU A 502 -4.44 4.26 10.50
N PRO A 503 -4.51 3.38 9.48
CA PRO A 503 -5.12 3.69 8.18
C PRO A 503 -6.49 4.35 8.24
N ALA A 504 -7.41 3.86 9.08
CA ALA A 504 -8.74 4.43 9.20
C ALA A 504 -8.70 5.89 9.71
N ARG A 505 -7.90 6.15 10.75
CA ARG A 505 -7.75 7.48 11.36
C ARG A 505 -7.05 8.52 10.48
N LEU A 506 -6.29 8.09 9.46
CA LEU A 506 -5.65 9.00 8.50
C LEU A 506 -6.69 9.83 7.73
N THR A 507 -7.80 9.18 7.35
CA THR A 507 -8.82 9.72 6.44
C THR A 507 -10.18 9.95 7.09
N ASP A 508 -10.49 9.37 8.26
CA ASP A 508 -11.82 9.44 8.89
C ASP A 508 -12.35 10.84 9.21
N ALA A 509 -11.48 11.84 9.29
CA ALA A 509 -11.85 13.23 9.52
C ALA A 509 -12.54 13.85 8.28
N GLY A 510 -12.09 13.48 7.07
CA GLY A 510 -12.64 13.92 5.78
C GLY A 510 -13.59 12.91 5.13
N ALA A 511 -13.42 11.61 5.41
CA ALA A 511 -14.22 10.51 4.86
C ALA A 511 -15.00 9.77 5.97
N PRO A 512 -16.24 10.18 6.31
CA PRO A 512 -16.98 9.65 7.46
C PRO A 512 -17.17 8.14 7.48
N ALA A 513 -17.18 7.47 6.33
CA ALA A 513 -17.28 6.01 6.22
C ALA A 513 -16.12 5.30 6.96
N MET A 514 -14.92 5.87 6.97
CA MET A 514 -13.74 5.26 7.61
C MET A 514 -13.85 5.18 9.13
N ARG A 515 -14.76 5.95 9.76
CA ARG A 515 -15.08 5.83 11.20
C ARG A 515 -15.68 4.47 11.57
N LYS A 516 -16.28 3.78 10.60
CA LYS A 516 -16.84 2.43 10.77
C LYS A 516 -15.89 1.30 10.38
N LYS A 517 -14.72 1.61 9.82
CA LYS A 517 -13.75 0.62 9.35
C LYS A 517 -12.58 0.47 10.32
N GLY A 518 -11.80 -0.59 10.14
CA GLY A 518 -10.60 -0.86 10.94
C GLY A 518 -10.87 -1.20 12.41
N ARG A 519 -12.08 -1.66 12.75
CA ARG A 519 -12.55 -1.98 14.12
C ARG A 519 -13.38 -3.27 14.13
N VAL A 520 -13.34 -4.04 15.23
CA VAL A 520 -14.33 -5.11 15.51
C VAL A 520 -15.22 -4.68 16.67
N GLN A 521 -16.14 -3.76 16.40
CA GLN A 521 -16.98 -3.09 17.40
C GLN A 521 -18.44 -3.00 16.92
N ILE A 522 -19.40 -2.94 17.85
CA ILE A 522 -20.82 -2.81 17.51
C ILE A 522 -21.07 -1.49 16.76
N GLY A 523 -21.71 -1.57 15.59
CA GLY A 523 -21.97 -0.45 14.68
C GLY A 523 -20.87 -0.17 13.65
N ALA A 524 -19.73 -0.88 13.72
CA ALA A 524 -18.73 -0.91 12.66
C ALA A 524 -19.22 -1.74 11.46
N ASP A 525 -18.69 -1.45 10.27
CA ASP A 525 -18.93 -2.28 9.09
C ASP A 525 -18.29 -3.65 9.31
N ALA A 526 -18.94 -4.73 8.87
CA ALA A 526 -18.42 -6.09 8.96
C ALA A 526 -17.38 -6.39 7.87
N ASP A 527 -16.38 -5.51 7.78
CA ASP A 527 -15.13 -5.73 7.08
C ASP A 527 -14.20 -6.50 8.03
N LEU A 528 -13.95 -7.78 7.76
CA LEU A 528 -13.20 -8.68 8.65
C LEU A 528 -12.18 -9.51 7.89
N THR A 529 -11.00 -9.70 8.49
CA THR A 529 -9.98 -10.63 8.00
C THR A 529 -9.77 -11.70 9.06
N ILE A 530 -10.05 -12.96 8.68
CA ILE A 530 -9.95 -14.12 9.56
C ILE A 530 -8.79 -14.98 9.08
N PHE A 531 -7.80 -15.17 9.94
CA PHE A 531 -6.53 -15.78 9.54
C PHE A 531 -5.93 -16.68 10.62
N ASP A 532 -5.13 -17.64 10.17
CA ASP A 532 -4.34 -18.51 11.03
C ASP A 532 -2.99 -17.84 11.31
N ALA A 533 -2.85 -17.25 12.51
CA ALA A 533 -1.63 -16.55 12.91
C ALA A 533 -0.38 -17.47 12.93
N ALA A 534 -0.54 -18.79 13.05
CA ALA A 534 0.58 -19.73 13.05
C ALA A 534 1.11 -20.01 11.64
N THR A 535 0.29 -19.88 10.60
CA THR A 535 0.67 -20.18 9.20
C THR A 535 0.71 -18.97 8.26
N LEU A 536 0.13 -17.82 8.65
CA LEU A 536 0.09 -16.60 7.84
C LEU A 536 1.47 -16.22 7.29
N ALA A 537 1.62 -16.14 5.97
CA ALA A 537 2.90 -15.82 5.34
C ALA A 537 2.72 -15.32 3.90
N ASP A 538 3.58 -14.39 3.48
CA ASP A 538 3.79 -14.13 2.06
C ASP A 538 4.42 -15.36 1.38
N ARG A 539 3.88 -15.73 0.22
CA ARG A 539 4.42 -16.80 -0.63
C ARG A 539 5.00 -16.29 -1.95
N SER A 540 4.78 -15.02 -2.27
CA SER A 540 5.39 -14.36 -3.42
C SER A 540 6.87 -14.10 -3.22
N THR A 541 7.65 -14.35 -4.25
CA THR A 541 9.10 -14.10 -4.29
C THR A 541 9.45 -13.31 -5.55
N VAL A 542 10.70 -12.84 -5.68
CA VAL A 542 11.12 -12.11 -6.90
C VAL A 542 10.98 -13.00 -8.14
N GLU A 543 11.18 -14.30 -7.99
CA GLU A 543 11.00 -15.35 -8.99
C GLU A 543 9.53 -15.56 -9.35
N GLN A 544 8.63 -15.50 -8.36
CA GLN A 544 7.20 -15.77 -8.50
C GLN A 544 6.39 -14.71 -7.74
N PRO A 545 6.25 -13.48 -8.28
CA PRO A 545 5.63 -12.38 -7.55
C PRO A 545 4.09 -12.44 -7.55
N GLY A 546 3.48 -13.25 -8.42
CA GLY A 546 2.03 -13.45 -8.52
C GLY A 546 1.55 -14.69 -7.78
N VAL A 547 1.97 -14.87 -6.52
CA VAL A 547 1.53 -15.97 -5.64
C VAL A 547 0.75 -15.38 -4.47
N GLU A 548 -0.42 -15.96 -4.18
CA GLU A 548 -1.27 -15.58 -3.04
C GLU A 548 -0.59 -15.90 -1.70
N SER A 549 -0.84 -15.05 -0.69
CA SER A 549 -0.47 -15.33 0.70
C SER A 549 -1.15 -16.59 1.25
N GLU A 550 -0.45 -17.29 2.13
CA GLU A 550 -0.99 -18.42 2.89
C GLU A 550 -1.54 -17.94 4.23
N GLY A 551 -2.56 -18.62 4.77
CA GLY A 551 -3.04 -18.45 6.14
C GLY A 551 -4.22 -17.48 6.31
N VAL A 552 -4.49 -16.62 5.33
CA VAL A 552 -5.78 -15.89 5.23
C VAL A 552 -6.88 -16.91 4.90
N ARG A 553 -7.83 -17.11 5.82
CA ARG A 553 -8.87 -18.15 5.75
C ARG A 553 -10.21 -17.62 5.27
N TYR A 554 -10.61 -16.45 5.73
CA TYR A 554 -11.79 -15.75 5.24
C TYR A 554 -11.52 -14.25 5.16
N VAL A 555 -12.12 -13.60 4.15
CA VAL A 555 -12.22 -12.15 4.07
C VAL A 555 -13.66 -11.78 3.83
N LEU A 556 -14.19 -10.90 4.68
CA LEU A 556 -15.53 -10.36 4.58
C LEU A 556 -15.44 -8.86 4.28
N VAL A 557 -16.28 -8.39 3.37
CA VAL A 557 -16.46 -6.96 3.07
C VAL A 557 -17.95 -6.65 3.16
N ALA A 558 -18.32 -5.66 3.98
CA ALA A 558 -19.70 -5.39 4.36
C ALA A 558 -20.48 -6.67 4.73
N GLY A 559 -19.86 -7.56 5.51
CA GLY A 559 -20.44 -8.84 5.97
C GLY A 559 -20.54 -9.95 4.91
N GLN A 560 -20.24 -9.67 3.63
CA GLN A 560 -20.27 -10.67 2.56
C GLN A 560 -18.90 -11.32 2.41
N VAL A 561 -18.87 -12.66 2.30
CA VAL A 561 -17.64 -13.45 2.16
C VAL A 561 -17.09 -13.30 0.74
N VAL A 562 -16.01 -12.53 0.58
CA VAL A 562 -15.30 -12.36 -0.70
C VAL A 562 -14.19 -13.41 -0.91
N ARG A 563 -13.76 -14.07 0.18
CA ARG A 563 -12.83 -15.21 0.16
C ARG A 563 -13.14 -16.18 1.29
N ASP A 564 -13.03 -17.48 1.02
CA ASP A 564 -13.01 -18.54 2.03
C ASP A 564 -11.92 -19.60 1.74
N LEU A 565 -12.02 -20.76 2.40
CA LEU A 565 -11.11 -21.90 2.25
C LEU A 565 -11.06 -22.51 0.83
N SER A 566 -12.03 -22.22 -0.03
CA SER A 566 -12.08 -22.62 -1.44
C SER A 566 -11.42 -21.62 -2.40
N GLY A 567 -11.16 -20.39 -1.94
CA GLY A 567 -10.55 -19.32 -2.72
C GLY A 567 -11.39 -18.03 -2.72
N ASN A 568 -11.18 -17.21 -3.75
CA ASN A 568 -11.87 -15.92 -3.93
C ASN A 568 -13.21 -16.12 -4.68
N HIS A 569 -14.29 -15.54 -4.16
CA HIS A 569 -15.63 -15.54 -4.77
C HIS A 569 -15.77 -14.37 -5.74
N GLN A 570 -15.39 -14.56 -7.01
CA GLN A 570 -15.19 -13.47 -7.97
C GLN A 570 -16.45 -12.70 -8.39
N GLU A 571 -17.62 -13.30 -8.14
CA GLU A 571 -18.95 -12.73 -8.32
C GLU A 571 -19.42 -11.87 -7.12
N VAL A 572 -18.79 -12.02 -5.95
CA VAL A 572 -19.17 -11.29 -4.73
C VAL A 572 -18.41 -9.96 -4.69
N ARG A 573 -19.10 -8.88 -5.10
CA ARG A 573 -18.54 -7.53 -5.26
C ARG A 573 -19.23 -6.47 -4.36
N PRO A 574 -19.09 -6.57 -3.03
CA PRO A 574 -19.74 -5.68 -2.07
C PRO A 574 -19.04 -4.33 -1.88
N GLY A 575 -17.91 -4.08 -2.56
CA GLY A 575 -17.07 -2.90 -2.37
C GLY A 575 -17.82 -1.59 -2.51
N ALA A 576 -17.78 -0.76 -1.46
CA ALA A 576 -18.39 0.57 -1.43
C ALA A 576 -17.35 1.69 -1.66
N PRO A 577 -17.74 2.81 -2.28
CA PRO A 577 -16.87 3.97 -2.42
C PRO A 577 -16.66 4.66 -1.07
N ILE A 578 -15.40 4.99 -0.77
CA ILE A 578 -14.98 5.83 0.35
C ILE A 578 -14.89 7.26 -0.16
N LEU A 579 -15.96 8.00 0.11
CA LEU A 579 -16.14 9.38 -0.33
C LEU A 579 -15.81 10.38 0.78
N LYS A 580 -15.33 11.56 0.39
CA LYS A 580 -15.33 12.75 1.24
C LYS A 580 -16.76 13.11 1.65
N GLY A 581 -16.96 13.41 2.93
CA GLY A 581 -18.26 13.80 3.51
C GLY A 581 -18.61 15.27 3.41
#